data_AF-A0A3B8MBB0-F1
#
_entry.id   AF-A0A3B8MBB0-F1
#
_cell.length_a   1.000
_cell.length_b   1.000
_cell.length_c   1.000
_cell.angle_alpha   90.00
_cell.angle_beta   90.00
_cell.angle_gamma   90.00
#
_symmetry.space_group_name_H-M   'P 1'
#
loop_
_entity.id
_entity.type
_entity.pdbx_description
1 polymer ?
#
loop_
_entity_poly.entity_id
_entity_poly.type
_entity_poly.pdbx_seq_one_letter_code
_entity_poly.pdbx_strand_id
1 'polypeptide(L)'
;LVRRYGERTWHVHYKGYNANLAAEARIRETNYHQAIEQGVFSELETSHVDFPAITEALVDVGYDGWIVVEQDVMPGQGTPLESAKRNRDFLKGLGL
;
A
#
# COMPACT_ATOMS: atom_id res chain seq x y z
N LEU A 1 -14.71 3.07 1.32
CA LEU A 1 -14.37 4.20 0.42
C LEU A 1 -14.66 3.84 -1.04
N VAL A 2 -14.05 2.78 -1.56
CA VAL A 2 -14.24 2.30 -2.95
C VAL A 2 -15.72 2.16 -3.33
N ARG A 3 -16.50 1.31 -2.64
CA ARG A 3 -17.94 1.13 -2.94
C ARG A 3 -18.78 2.42 -2.90
N ARG A 4 -18.35 3.43 -2.14
CA ARG A 4 -19.08 4.71 -1.99
C ARG A 4 -18.70 5.74 -3.06
N TYR A 5 -17.46 5.70 -3.54
CA TYR A 5 -16.90 6.73 -4.44
C TYR A 5 -16.26 6.14 -5.71
N GLY A 6 -16.61 4.90 -6.06
CA GLY A 6 -16.03 4.16 -7.18
C GLY A 6 -16.12 4.90 -8.51
N GLU A 7 -17.29 5.48 -8.82
CA GLU A 7 -17.53 6.29 -10.02
C GLU A 7 -16.59 7.51 -10.17
N ARG A 8 -16.01 7.98 -9.06
CA ARG A 8 -15.08 9.13 -9.05
C ARG A 8 -13.62 8.71 -8.90
N THR A 9 -13.35 7.42 -8.75
CA THR A 9 -12.01 6.89 -8.51
C THR A 9 -11.33 6.68 -9.86
N TRP A 10 -10.50 7.63 -10.27
CA TRP A 10 -9.78 7.56 -11.56
C TRP A 10 -8.48 6.74 -11.46
N HIS A 11 -7.80 6.79 -10.32
CA HIS A 11 -6.50 6.16 -10.14
C HIS A 11 -6.36 5.61 -8.72
N VAL A 12 -5.64 4.49 -8.60
CA VAL A 12 -5.50 3.77 -7.33
C VAL A 12 -4.02 3.52 -7.04
N HIS A 13 -3.59 3.84 -5.82
CA HIS A 13 -2.29 3.44 -5.31
C HIS A 13 -2.45 2.35 -4.26
N TYR A 14 -1.76 1.23 -4.46
CA TYR A 14 -1.59 0.21 -3.42
C TYR A 14 -0.33 0.54 -2.65
N LYS A 15 -0.54 1.09 -1.45
CA LYS A 15 0.51 1.48 -0.52
C LYS A 15 0.28 0.79 0.82
N GLY A 16 1.20 -0.12 1.15
CA GLY A 16 1.15 -0.85 2.42
C GLY A 16 1.65 0.00 3.58
N TYR A 17 1.18 -0.31 4.79
CA TYR A 17 1.73 0.28 6.01
C TYR A 17 1.70 -0.67 7.19
N ASN A 18 2.60 -0.43 8.14
CA ASN A 18 2.64 -1.11 9.42
C ASN A 18 1.83 -0.32 10.46
N ALA A 19 0.69 -0.87 10.89
CA ALA A 19 -0.20 -0.18 11.83
C ALA A 19 0.42 0.06 13.20
N ASN A 20 1.32 -0.82 13.66
CA ASN A 20 1.99 -0.67 14.94
C ASN A 20 2.98 0.51 14.90
N LEU A 21 3.79 0.58 13.84
CA LEU A 21 4.73 1.71 13.64
C LEU A 21 3.99 3.03 13.41
N ALA A 22 2.87 3.01 12.69
CA ALA A 22 2.03 4.20 12.51
C ALA A 22 1.43 4.69 13.84
N ALA A 23 0.98 3.77 14.70
CA ALA A 23 0.49 4.10 16.03
C ALA A 23 1.59 4.67 16.93
N GLU A 24 2.78 4.06 16.91
CA GLU A 24 3.95 4.56 17.64
C GLU A 24 4.35 5.96 17.18
N ALA A 25 4.43 6.18 15.85
CA ALA A 25 4.73 7.47 15.27
C ALA A 25 3.72 8.55 15.69
N ARG A 26 2.44 8.19 15.79
CA ARG A 26 1.38 9.10 16.25
C ARG A 26 1.54 9.48 17.72
N ILE A 27 1.86 8.51 18.59
CA ILE A 27 2.06 8.74 20.03
C ILE A 27 3.28 9.64 20.26
N ARG A 28 4.32 9.46 19.47
CA ARG A 28 5.59 10.19 19.60
C ARG A 28 5.65 11.49 18.81
N GLU A 29 4.59 11.82 18.07
CA GLU A 29 4.56 12.95 17.13
C GLU A 29 5.75 12.93 16.16
N THR A 30 6.14 11.72 15.74
CA THR A 30 7.24 11.50 14.80
C THR A 30 6.94 12.17 13.48
N ASN A 31 7.92 12.88 12.91
CA ASN A 31 7.74 13.53 11.62
C ASN A 31 7.71 12.51 10.47
N TYR A 32 7.25 12.96 9.29
CA TYR A 32 7.04 12.11 8.13
C TYR A 32 8.29 11.32 7.69
N HIS A 33 9.43 12.00 7.52
CA HIS A 33 10.66 11.34 7.07
C HIS A 33 11.19 10.33 8.09
N GLN A 34 11.09 10.65 9.38
CA GLN A 34 11.47 9.73 10.44
C GLN A 34 10.55 8.50 10.47
N ALA A 35 9.26 8.67 10.23
CA ALA A 35 8.34 7.53 10.14
C ALA A 35 8.66 6.64 8.92
N ILE A 36 9.03 7.22 7.78
CA ILE A 36 9.51 6.44 6.61
C ILE A 36 10.80 5.69 6.96
N GLU A 37 11.77 6.36 7.59
CA GLU A 37 13.03 5.74 8.01
C GLU A 37 12.82 4.59 9.00
N GLN A 38 11.77 4.67 9.82
CA GLN A 38 11.34 3.61 10.73
C GLN A 38 10.59 2.46 10.03
N GLY A 39 10.29 2.58 8.73
CA GLY A 39 9.60 1.56 7.94
C GLY A 39 8.09 1.57 8.10
N VAL A 40 7.48 2.74 8.34
CA VAL A 40 6.01 2.84 8.48
C VAL A 40 5.28 2.34 7.22
N PHE A 41 5.85 2.53 6.03
CA PHE A 41 5.33 1.97 4.78
C PHE A 41 6.01 0.65 4.47
N SER A 42 5.21 -0.37 4.19
CA SER A 42 5.64 -1.75 4.03
C SER A 42 5.29 -2.30 2.66
N GLU A 43 5.89 -3.44 2.32
CA GLU A 43 5.44 -4.27 1.20
C GLU A 43 4.00 -4.75 1.42
N LEU A 44 3.31 -5.09 0.33
CA LEU A 44 1.88 -5.39 0.35
C LEU A 44 1.55 -6.60 1.22
N GLU A 45 2.36 -7.66 1.15
CA GLU A 45 2.15 -8.91 1.90
C GLU A 45 2.27 -8.74 3.42
N THR A 46 3.18 -7.85 3.87
CA THR A 46 3.44 -7.61 5.30
C THR A 46 2.67 -6.41 5.85
N SER A 47 1.82 -5.81 5.01
CA SER A 47 0.99 -4.66 5.35
C SER A 47 -0.17 -5.04 6.26
N HIS A 48 -0.69 -4.05 6.98
CA HIS A 48 -1.96 -4.14 7.72
C HIS A 48 -3.16 -3.63 6.90
N VAL A 49 -3.00 -3.50 5.58
CA VAL A 49 -4.07 -3.17 4.63
C VAL A 49 -4.65 -4.46 4.06
N ASP A 50 -5.98 -4.58 4.08
CA ASP A 50 -6.70 -5.69 3.45
C ASP A 50 -6.82 -5.48 1.93
N PHE A 51 -5.72 -5.71 1.20
CA PHE A 51 -5.70 -5.62 -0.26
C PHE A 51 -6.68 -6.56 -0.97
N PRO A 52 -6.93 -7.80 -0.51
CA PRO A 52 -7.99 -8.63 -1.06
C PRO A 52 -9.36 -7.94 -1.03
N ALA A 53 -9.79 -7.42 0.12
CA ALA A 53 -11.10 -6.76 0.24
C ALA A 53 -11.18 -5.45 -0.57
N ILE A 54 -10.08 -4.70 -0.68
CA ILE A 54 -10.03 -3.52 -1.54
C ILE A 54 -10.10 -3.91 -3.02
N THR A 55 -9.43 -4.98 -3.43
CA THR A 55 -9.45 -5.48 -4.81
C THR A 55 -10.84 -5.96 -5.20
N GLU A 56 -11.49 -6.75 -4.33
CA GLU A 56 -12.89 -7.16 -4.51
C GLU A 56 -13.81 -5.94 -4.66
N ALA A 57 -13.66 -4.94 -3.78
CA ALA A 57 -14.47 -3.72 -3.86
C ALA A 57 -14.23 -2.92 -5.16
N LEU A 58 -13.03 -2.96 -5.74
CA LEU A 58 -12.72 -2.33 -7.03
C LEU A 58 -13.39 -3.09 -8.19
N VAL A 59 -13.37 -4.41 -8.15
CA VAL A 59 -14.09 -5.27 -9.11
C VAL A 59 -15.59 -5.03 -9.03
N ASP A 60 -16.17 -4.97 -7.82
CA ASP A 60 -17.60 -4.74 -7.60
C ASP A 60 -18.10 -3.44 -8.25
N VAL A 61 -17.28 -2.39 -8.23
CA VAL A 61 -17.63 -1.08 -8.82
C VAL A 61 -17.21 -0.96 -10.29
N GLY A 62 -16.70 -2.04 -10.90
CA GLY A 62 -16.28 -2.06 -12.29
C GLY A 62 -15.08 -1.16 -12.59
N TYR A 63 -14.15 -0.99 -11.64
CA TYR A 63 -12.93 -0.22 -11.88
C TYR A 63 -12.04 -0.93 -12.92
N ASP A 64 -11.68 -0.21 -13.98
CA ASP A 64 -10.88 -0.72 -15.11
C ASP A 64 -9.57 0.08 -15.33
N GLY A 65 -9.21 0.95 -14.39
CA GLY A 65 -8.03 1.81 -14.46
C GLY A 65 -6.76 1.17 -13.91
N TRP A 66 -5.70 1.98 -13.85
CA TRP A 66 -4.40 1.56 -13.34
C TRP A 66 -4.32 1.53 -11.82
N ILE A 67 -3.77 0.43 -11.29
CA ILE A 67 -3.29 0.33 -9.91
C ILE A 67 -1.76 0.48 -9.94
N VAL A 68 -1.26 1.47 -9.21
CA VAL A 68 0.19 1.67 -9.01
C VAL A 68 0.57 1.12 -7.64
N VAL A 69 1.56 0.23 -7.59
CA VAL A 69 2.18 -0.16 -6.33
C VAL A 69 3.18 0.92 -5.94
N GLU A 70 2.97 1.53 -4.77
CA GLU A 70 3.83 2.58 -4.23
C GLU A 70 4.36 2.16 -2.85
N GLN A 71 5.65 2.37 -2.63
CA GLN A 71 6.28 2.15 -1.34
C GLN A 71 7.33 3.23 -1.10
N ASP A 72 7.14 4.04 -0.06
CA ASP A 72 8.12 5.05 0.32
C ASP A 72 9.24 4.40 1.12
N VAL A 73 10.45 4.60 0.65
CA VAL A 73 11.68 4.18 1.31
C VAL A 73 12.66 5.34 1.22
N MET A 74 13.45 5.58 2.28
CA MET A 74 14.45 6.63 2.26
C MET A 74 15.51 6.36 1.17
N PRO A 75 16.05 7.40 0.52
CA PRO A 75 17.15 7.24 -0.44
C PRO A 75 18.31 6.46 0.18
N GLY A 76 18.79 5.42 -0.52
CA GLY A 76 19.89 4.57 -0.05
C GLY A 76 19.47 3.45 0.91
N GLN A 77 18.18 3.34 1.25
CA GLN A 77 17.62 2.22 2.01
C GLN A 77 16.78 1.29 1.11
N GLY A 78 16.53 0.07 1.59
CA GLY A 78 15.67 -0.92 0.94
C GLY A 78 16.28 -1.63 -0.26
N THR A 79 15.45 -2.42 -0.96
CA THR A 79 15.85 -3.22 -2.13
C THR A 79 14.82 -3.08 -3.26
N PRO A 80 14.82 -1.97 -4.03
CA PRO A 80 13.69 -1.61 -4.91
C PRO A 80 13.24 -2.70 -5.89
N LEU A 81 14.19 -3.37 -6.56
CA LEU A 81 13.86 -4.46 -7.49
C LEU A 81 13.23 -5.66 -6.76
N GLU A 82 13.77 -6.03 -5.61
CA GLU A 82 13.29 -7.19 -4.86
C GLU A 82 11.95 -6.92 -4.19
N SER A 83 11.74 -5.71 -3.66
CA SER A 83 10.43 -5.26 -3.19
C SER A 83 9.40 -5.25 -4.32
N ALA A 84 9.75 -4.77 -5.51
CA ALA A 84 8.85 -4.79 -6.66
C ALA A 84 8.47 -6.23 -7.08
N LYS A 85 9.42 -7.18 -7.04
CA LYS A 85 9.14 -8.60 -7.30
C LYS A 85 8.20 -9.18 -6.26
N ARG A 86 8.48 -9.00 -4.97
CA ARG A 86 7.62 -9.50 -3.86
C ARG A 86 6.21 -8.93 -3.95
N ASN A 87 6.08 -7.62 -4.17
CA ASN A 87 4.77 -7.00 -4.36
C ASN A 87 4.05 -7.55 -5.59
N ARG A 88 4.77 -7.80 -6.70
CA ARG A 88 4.16 -8.41 -7.90
C ARG A 88 3.70 -9.85 -7.64
N ASP A 89 4.47 -10.64 -6.90
CA ASP A 89 4.11 -12.02 -6.58
C ASP A 89 2.89 -12.08 -5.65
N PHE A 90 2.80 -11.17 -4.67
CA PHE A 90 1.59 -10.99 -3.87
C PHE A 90 0.36 -10.67 -4.73
N LEU A 91 0.48 -9.73 -5.69
CA LEU A 91 -0.61 -9.35 -6.59
C LEU A 91 -1.09 -10.50 -7.49
N LYS A 92 -0.19 -11.35 -7.97
CA LYS A 92 -0.58 -12.56 -8.72
C LYS A 92 -1.51 -13.46 -7.92
N GLY A 93 -1.30 -13.53 -6.60
CA GLY A 93 -2.17 -14.27 -5.67
C GLY A 93 -3.59 -13.70 -5.58
N LEU A 94 -3.78 -12.41 -5.92
CA LEU A 94 -5.08 -11.74 -5.98
C LEU A 94 -5.72 -11.79 -7.38
N GLY A 95 -5.05 -12.40 -8.36
CA GLY A 95 -5.50 -12.42 -9.76
C GLY A 95 -5.13 -11.18 -10.57
N LEU A 96 -4.16 -10.38 -10.11
CA LEU A 96 -3.64 -9.16 -10.76
C LEU A 96 -2.24 -9.38 -11.41
#